data_AF-A0A7V9CH51-F1
#
_entry.id   AF-A0A7V9CH51-F1
#
_cell.length_a   1.000
_cell.length_b   1.000
_cell.length_c   1.000
_cell.angle_alpha   90.00
_cell.angle_beta   90.00
_cell.angle_gamma   90.00
#
_symmetry.space_group_name_H-M   'P 1'
#
loop_
_entity.id
_entity.type
_entity.pdbx_description
1 polymer ?
#
loop_
_entity_poly.entity_id
_entity_poly.type
_entity_poly.pdbx_seq_one_letter_code
_entity_poly.pdbx_strand_id
1 'polypeptide(L)' 'AVDRILLIAPGEVHEVRDRGAIYQKLECFRAALTDFQRYLEVEHGAEDADAIRERIIELQRSAARLN' A
#
# COMPACT_ATOMS: atom_id res chain seq x y z
N ALA A 1 -13.05 2.08 -11.09
CA ALA A 1 -12.08 2.97 -11.77
C ALA A 1 -11.58 4.01 -10.76
N VAL A 2 -10.49 3.71 -10.05
CA VAL A 2 -9.82 4.61 -9.08
C VAL A 2 -8.47 5.11 -9.64
N ASP A 3 -8.17 4.79 -10.90
CA ASP A 3 -6.91 5.12 -11.58
C ASP A 3 -6.69 6.62 -11.85
N ARG A 4 -7.62 7.50 -11.45
CA ARG A 4 -7.51 8.94 -11.68
C ARG A 4 -6.79 9.73 -10.58
N ILE A 5 -6.48 9.12 -9.44
CA ILE A 5 -5.74 9.81 -8.35
C ILE A 5 -4.25 10.00 -8.68
N LEU A 6 -3.69 9.24 -9.63
CA LEU A 6 -2.27 9.32 -10.02
C LEU A 6 -1.93 10.45 -11.00
N LEU A 7 -2.87 11.32 -11.36
CA LEU A 7 -2.69 12.29 -12.45
C LEU A 7 -1.95 13.59 -12.06
N ILE A 8 -1.51 13.75 -10.81
CA ILE A 8 -0.82 14.99 -10.37
C ILE A 8 0.69 14.81 -10.12
N ALA A 9 1.18 13.59 -9.85
CA ALA A 9 2.59 13.24 -10.03
C ALA A 9 2.69 11.70 -10.14
N PRO A 10 3.27 11.14 -11.20
CA PRO A 10 3.43 9.71 -11.29
C PRO A 10 4.74 9.30 -10.61
N GLY A 11 4.67 8.92 -9.32
CA GLY A 11 5.65 7.98 -8.77
C GLY A 11 6.55 8.49 -7.65
N GLU A 12 6.15 9.50 -6.90
CA GLU A 12 6.79 9.69 -5.60
C GLU A 12 6.43 8.50 -4.70
N VAL A 13 7.44 7.84 -4.15
CA VAL A 13 7.27 6.60 -3.38
C VAL A 13 6.29 6.80 -2.22
N HIS A 14 6.26 7.99 -1.65
CA HIS A 14 5.31 8.39 -0.61
C HIS A 14 3.86 8.40 -1.08
N GLU A 15 3.57 8.76 -2.34
CA GLU A 15 2.21 8.74 -2.89
C GLU A 15 1.69 7.31 -3.04
N VAL A 16 2.57 6.37 -3.40
CA VAL A 16 2.25 4.94 -3.45
C VAL A 16 1.88 4.44 -2.05
N ARG A 17 2.65 4.81 -1.02
CA ARG A 17 2.33 4.49 0.38
C ARG A 17 0.96 5.05 0.79
N ASP A 18 0.72 6.32 0.48
CA ASP A 18 -0.50 7.01 0.87
C ASP A 18 -1.72 6.42 0.15
N ARG A 19 -1.59 6.04 -1.13
CA ARG A 19 -2.62 5.32 -1.86
C ARG A 19 -2.88 3.93 -1.27
N GLY A 20 -1.84 3.20 -0.86
CA GLY A 20 -1.98 1.94 -0.13
C GLY A 20 -2.79 2.11 1.16
N ALA A 21 -2.57 3.20 1.89
CA ALA A 21 -3.34 3.53 3.08
C ALA A 21 -4.82 3.85 2.78
N ILE A 22 -5.10 4.53 1.66
CA ILE A 22 -6.48 4.76 1.19
C ILE A 22 -7.14 3.43 0.83
N TYR A 23 -6.48 2.56 0.06
CA TYR A 23 -7.02 1.26 -0.29
C TYR A 23 -7.29 0.37 0.91
N GLN A 24 -6.43 0.41 1.94
CA GLN A 24 -6.67 -0.32 3.19
C GLN A 24 -7.97 0.15 3.85
N LYS A 25 -8.21 1.47 3.93
CA LYS A 25 -9.45 2.04 4.50
C LYS A 25 -10.70 1.69 3.70
N LEU A 26 -10.55 1.51 2.39
CA LEU A 26 -11.61 1.07 1.48
C LEU A 26 -11.76 -0.46 1.40
N GLU A 27 -11.08 -1.20 2.28
CA GLU A 27 -11.06 -2.67 2.31
C GLU A 27 -10.62 -3.33 0.99
N CYS A 28 -9.94 -2.57 0.13
CA CYS A 28 -9.32 -3.05 -1.10
C CYS A 28 -7.97 -3.70 -0.77
N PHE A 29 -7.99 -4.75 0.06
CA PHE A 29 -6.79 -5.28 0.72
C PHE A 29 -5.69 -5.74 -0.24
N ARG A 30 -6.06 -6.34 -1.38
CA ARG A 30 -5.08 -6.75 -2.40
C ARG A 30 -4.38 -5.54 -3.04
N ALA A 31 -5.11 -4.46 -3.32
CA ALA A 31 -4.54 -3.25 -3.90
C ALA A 31 -3.65 -2.52 -2.88
N ALA A 32 -4.09 -2.45 -1.62
CA ALA A 32 -3.29 -1.91 -0.53
C ALA A 32 -1.96 -2.68 -0.34
N LEU A 33 -2.03 -4.01 -0.40
CA LEU A 33 -0.87 -4.88 -0.27
C LEU A 33 0.18 -4.59 -1.36
N THR A 34 -0.25 -4.53 -2.63
CA THR A 34 0.63 -4.21 -3.77
C THR A 34 1.33 -2.87 -3.58
N ASP A 35 0.61 -1.86 -3.13
CA ASP A 35 1.18 -0.52 -2.93
C ASP A 35 2.20 -0.49 -1.79
N PHE A 36 1.93 -1.12 -0.65
CA PHE A 36 2.89 -1.17 0.45
C PHE A 36 4.13 -2.01 0.13
N GLN A 37 3.99 -3.10 -0.64
CA GLN A 37 5.14 -3.88 -1.10
C GLN A 37 6.03 -3.03 -2.01
N ARG A 38 5.43 -2.34 -2.98
CA ARG A 38 6.16 -1.43 -3.87
C ARG A 38 6.85 -0.30 -3.12
N TYR A 39 6.22 0.24 -2.07
CA TYR A 39 6.84 1.25 -1.20
C TYR A 39 8.16 0.75 -0.60
N LEU A 40 8.14 -0.45 0.00
CA LEU A 40 9.31 -1.04 0.65
C LEU A 40 10.38 -1.54 -0.33
N GLU A 41 9.99 -1.90 -1.56
CA GLU A 41 10.92 -2.25 -2.65
C GLU A 41 11.74 -1.06 -3.13
N VAL A 42 11.27 0.18 -2.92
CA VAL A 42 12.03 1.38 -3.28
C VAL A 42 12.72 1.95 -2.04
N GLU A 43 11.99 2.16 -0.96
CA GLU A 43 12.47 2.78 0.29
C GLU A 43 12.71 1.73 1.38
N HIS A 44 13.73 0.91 1.18
CA HIS A 44 14.09 -0.18 2.10
C HIS A 44 14.45 0.31 3.53
N GLY A 45 14.93 1.55 3.65
CA GLY A 45 15.39 2.19 4.88
C GLY A 45 14.48 3.29 5.40
N ALA A 46 13.21 3.33 4.95
CA ALA A 46 12.26 4.30 5.47
C ALA A 46 12.09 4.18 6.99
N GLU A 47 11.93 5.31 7.66
CA GLU A 47 11.70 5.38 9.11
C GLU A 47 10.44 4.59 9.52
N ASP A 48 9.43 4.54 8.64
CA ASP A 48 8.17 3.84 8.87
C ASP A 48 8.16 2.39 8.33
N ALA A 49 9.30 1.87 7.84
CA ALA A 49 9.36 0.58 7.15
C ALA A 49 8.79 -0.59 7.99
N ASP A 50 9.07 -0.61 9.30
CA ASP A 50 8.56 -1.65 10.19
C ASP A 50 7.04 -1.57 10.38
N ALA A 51 6.50 -0.36 10.53
CA ALA A 51 5.05 -0.14 10.59
C ALA A 51 4.36 -0.57 9.27
N ILE A 52 5.00 -0.34 8.13
CA ILE A 52 4.48 -0.80 6.83
C ILE A 52 4.53 -2.34 6.72
N ARG A 53 5.58 -3.00 7.22
CA ARG A 53 5.67 -4.48 7.27
C ARG A 53 4.55 -5.09 8.12
N GLU A 54 4.25 -4.49 9.27
CA GLU A 54 3.13 -4.93 10.12
C GLU A 54 1.80 -4.86 9.37
N ARG A 55 1.55 -3.74 8.68
CA ARG A 55 0.33 -3.57 7.85
C ARG A 55 0.25 -4.60 6.73
N ILE A 56 1.37 -4.92 6.07
CA ILE A 56 1.42 -5.97 5.04
C ILE A 56 0.99 -7.33 5.61
N ILE A 57 1.47 -7.70 6.80
CA ILE A 57 1.09 -8.97 7.45
C ILE A 57 -0.41 -9.00 7.76
N GLU A 58 -0.96 -7.91 8.28
CA GLU A 58 -2.40 -7.80 8.54
C GLU A 58 -3.24 -7.90 7.26
N LEU A 59 -2.81 -7.21 6.20
CA LEU A 59 -3.47 -7.22 4.90
C LEU A 59 -3.47 -8.60 4.26
N GLN A 60 -2.37 -9.36 4.37
CA GLN A 60 -2.30 -10.74 3.90
C GLN A 60 -3.36 -11.63 4.56
N ARG A 61 -3.53 -11.51 5.89
CA ARG A 61 -4.56 -12.25 6.63
C ARG A 61 -5.97 -11.84 6.18
N SER A 62 -6.21 -10.56 5.98
CA SER A 62 -7.51 -10.06 5.53
C SER A 62 -7.83 -10.46 4.09
N ALA A 63 -6.87 -10.39 3.18
CA ALA A 63 -7.03 -10.82 1.79
C ALA A 63 -7.26 -12.34 1.67
N ALA A 64 -6.62 -13.15 2.53
CA ALA A 64 -6.83 -14.59 2.55
C ALA A 64 -8.23 -15.01 3.02
N ARG A 65 -8.87 -14.20 3.89
CA ARG A 65 -10.25 -14.44 4.38
C ARG A 65 -11.36 -14.13 3.36
N LEU A 66 -11.03 -13.42 2.28
CA LEU A 66 -11.97 -13.02 1.23
C LEU A 66 -12.06 -14.02 0.06
N ASN A 67 -11.28 -15.11 0.11
CA ASN A 67 -11.30 -16.21 -0.86
C ASN A 67 -11.98 -17.44 -0.28
#